data_AF-A0A3N1A3W9-F1
#
_entry.id   AF-A0A3N1A3W9-F1
#
_cell.length_a   1.000
_cell.length_b   1.000
_cell.length_c   1.000
_cell.angle_alpha   90.00
_cell.angle_beta   90.00
_cell.angle_gamma   90.00
#
_symmetry.space_group_name_H-M   'P 1'
#
loop_
_entity.id
_entity.type
_entity.pdbx_description
1 polymer ?
#
loop_
_entity_poly.entity_id
_entity_poly.type
_entity_poly.pdbx_seq_one_letter_code
_entity_poly.pdbx_strand_id
1 'polypeptide(L)'
;MSQHRQPGASGRVDAVPALPDLPEATVARLPEYLRALHTLADAGHETVSSEGLASAAGVNSAKLRKDLSQLGSYGTRGVGYDIALLIEQIEYVLGLTHRRAVALVGVGNLGHALAGYAGFASRGFRIAALFDADTDRVGEQINGLVVRHIDDLPAVAAEESIAIGVIATPAAAAQQVADQLVAAGVTSILNFAPCVLVVPAGVDVRKVDLAIELQILSFHEHRKSASGHDHGVPGLTALPGGLGGGPAAAATFDATAASFDVSGASFDASGPAEAVGS
;
A
#
# COMPACT_ATOMS: atom_id res chain seq x y z
N MET A 1 58.78 17.60 -39.67
CA MET A 1 58.28 17.88 -38.31
C MET A 1 56.90 18.50 -38.42
N SER A 2 55.94 17.91 -37.72
CA SER A 2 54.67 18.47 -37.22
C SER A 2 53.58 17.41 -37.27
N GLN A 3 53.33 16.85 -36.08
CA GLN A 3 52.32 15.84 -35.80
C GLN A 3 50.94 16.49 -35.58
N HIS A 4 49.92 15.61 -35.56
CA HIS A 4 48.68 15.67 -34.77
C HIS A 4 47.60 16.66 -35.19
N ARG A 5 46.44 16.15 -35.63
CA ARG A 5 45.30 15.78 -34.74
C ARG A 5 44.21 15.04 -35.53
N GLN A 6 43.80 13.87 -35.07
CA GLN A 6 42.51 13.26 -35.45
C GLN A 6 41.38 14.00 -34.71
N PRO A 7 40.24 14.31 -35.35
CA PRO A 7 39.05 14.73 -34.62
C PRO A 7 38.30 13.49 -34.11
N GLY A 8 38.11 13.48 -32.79
CA GLY A 8 37.47 12.42 -32.03
C GLY A 8 35.97 12.30 -32.26
N ALA A 9 35.48 11.13 -31.86
CA ALA A 9 34.11 10.66 -31.96
C ALA A 9 33.07 11.62 -31.35
N SER A 10 32.04 11.94 -32.14
CA SER A 10 30.77 12.47 -31.63
C SER A 10 29.81 11.30 -31.45
N GLY A 11 29.85 10.67 -30.27
CA GLY A 11 28.84 9.76 -29.79
C GLY A 11 28.28 10.28 -28.48
N ARG A 12 27.40 11.29 -28.52
CA ARG A 12 26.58 11.64 -27.36
C ARG A 12 25.36 10.74 -27.42
N VAL A 13 25.51 9.56 -26.82
CA VAL A 13 24.38 8.70 -26.48
C VAL A 13 23.65 9.43 -25.36
N ASP A 14 22.36 9.72 -25.57
CA ASP A 14 21.47 10.23 -24.53
C ASP A 14 21.48 9.25 -23.35
N ALA A 15 22.29 9.56 -22.33
CA ALA A 15 22.39 8.75 -21.13
C ALA A 15 21.11 8.99 -20.33
N VAL A 16 20.21 8.00 -20.36
CA VAL A 16 19.12 7.87 -19.38
C VAL A 16 19.75 8.04 -17.99
N PRO A 17 19.30 8.99 -17.15
CA PRO A 17 19.92 9.23 -15.87
C PRO A 17 19.88 7.94 -15.04
N ALA A 18 21.04 7.51 -14.56
CA ALA A 18 21.12 6.31 -13.73
C ALA A 18 20.24 6.50 -12.49
N LEU A 19 19.41 5.49 -12.17
CA LEU A 19 18.58 5.50 -10.97
C LEU A 19 19.48 5.72 -9.74
N PRO A 20 19.17 6.70 -8.88
CA PRO A 20 19.94 6.92 -7.66
C PRO A 20 19.84 5.69 -6.75
N ASP A 21 20.98 5.27 -6.18
CA ASP A 21 21.02 4.18 -5.20
C ASP A 21 20.46 4.70 -3.86
N LEU A 22 19.18 4.42 -3.62
CA LEU A 22 18.44 4.95 -2.48
C LEU A 22 18.25 3.89 -1.39
N PRO A 23 18.45 4.26 -0.11
CA PRO A 23 18.09 3.39 1.00
C PRO A 23 16.61 2.99 0.96
N GLU A 24 16.29 1.74 1.25
CA GLU A 24 14.90 1.22 1.28
C GLU A 24 13.99 2.08 2.19
N ALA A 25 14.52 2.55 3.31
CA ALA A 25 13.81 3.46 4.21
C ALA A 25 13.41 4.78 3.53
N THR A 26 14.25 5.32 2.64
CA THR A 26 13.95 6.53 1.86
C THR A 26 12.87 6.22 0.84
N VAL A 27 13.01 5.12 0.08
CA VAL A 27 12.01 4.67 -0.91
C VAL A 27 10.63 4.48 -0.27
N ALA A 28 10.57 3.93 0.95
CA ALA A 28 9.33 3.75 1.69
C ALA A 28 8.62 5.07 2.05
N ARG A 29 9.35 6.19 2.18
CA ARG A 29 8.79 7.52 2.52
C ARG A 29 8.43 8.37 1.32
N LEU A 30 9.03 8.13 0.15
CA LEU A 30 8.74 8.89 -1.07
C LEU A 30 7.24 8.95 -1.44
N PRO A 31 6.44 7.88 -1.28
CA PRO A 31 4.99 7.95 -1.54
C PRO A 31 4.23 8.95 -0.64
N GLU A 32 4.72 9.22 0.57
CA GLU A 32 4.12 10.20 1.49
C GLU A 32 4.43 11.62 1.01
N TYR A 33 5.66 11.85 0.55
CA TYR A 33 6.08 13.14 -0.01
C TYR A 33 5.32 13.45 -1.30
N LEU A 34 5.20 12.46 -2.17
CA LEU A 34 4.44 12.59 -3.42
C LEU A 34 2.98 12.94 -3.15
N ARG A 35 2.33 12.30 -2.16
CA ARG A 35 0.96 12.65 -1.75
C ARG A 35 0.85 14.12 -1.31
N ALA A 36 1.76 14.57 -0.44
CA ALA A 36 1.77 15.94 0.05
C ALA A 36 2.00 16.96 -1.09
N LEU A 37 2.89 16.63 -2.03
CA LEU A 37 3.17 17.48 -3.20
C LEU A 37 1.96 17.61 -4.12
N HIS A 38 1.24 16.53 -4.41
CA HIS A 38 -0.01 16.62 -5.19
C HIS A 38 -1.05 17.49 -4.51
N THR A 39 -1.24 17.36 -3.18
CA THR A 39 -2.17 18.23 -2.45
C THR A 39 -1.78 19.71 -2.54
N LEU A 40 -0.48 20.03 -2.50
CA LEU A 40 0.01 21.40 -2.66
C LEU A 40 -0.16 21.91 -4.10
N ALA A 41 0.07 21.05 -5.09
CA ALA A 41 -0.15 21.37 -6.50
C ALA A 41 -1.64 21.65 -6.79
N ASP A 42 -2.54 20.82 -6.27
CA ASP A 42 -3.99 21.00 -6.41
C ASP A 42 -4.49 22.30 -5.75
N ALA A 43 -3.80 22.75 -4.69
CA ALA A 43 -4.04 24.03 -4.05
C ALA A 43 -3.43 25.24 -4.79
N GLY A 44 -2.75 25.01 -5.93
CA GLY A 44 -2.17 26.05 -6.78
C GLY A 44 -0.80 26.57 -6.33
N HIS A 45 -0.09 25.85 -5.45
CA HIS A 45 1.26 26.23 -5.07
C HIS A 45 2.28 25.80 -6.13
N GLU A 46 3.17 26.73 -6.53
CA GLU A 46 4.26 26.44 -7.47
C GLU A 46 5.54 25.99 -6.74
N THR A 47 5.78 26.51 -5.53
CA THR A 47 6.97 26.22 -4.73
C THR A 47 6.65 25.89 -3.28
N VAL A 48 7.45 25.04 -2.65
CA VAL A 48 7.31 24.68 -1.22
C VAL A 48 8.66 24.69 -0.51
N SER A 49 8.69 25.18 0.73
CA SER A 49 9.90 25.10 1.57
C SER A 49 10.08 23.69 2.15
N SER A 50 11.30 23.31 2.56
CA SER A 50 11.53 22.02 3.22
C SER A 50 10.71 21.84 4.51
N GLU A 51 10.36 22.94 5.17
CA GLU A 51 9.58 22.93 6.40
C GLU A 51 8.09 22.77 6.11
N GLY A 52 7.58 23.49 5.10
CA GLY A 52 6.20 23.35 4.63
C GLY A 52 5.91 21.94 4.11
N LEU A 53 6.80 21.38 3.29
CA LEU A 53 6.63 20.03 2.77
C LEU A 53 6.73 18.97 3.88
N ALA A 54 7.66 19.15 4.83
CA ALA A 54 7.80 18.21 5.94
C ALA A 54 6.57 18.22 6.85
N SER A 55 5.99 19.40 7.10
CA SER A 55 4.73 19.54 7.83
C SER A 55 3.58 18.85 7.09
N ALA A 56 3.45 19.06 5.78
CA ALA A 56 2.40 18.46 4.97
C ALA A 56 2.52 16.93 4.88
N ALA A 57 3.75 16.41 4.83
CA ALA A 57 4.04 14.98 4.82
C ALA A 57 4.05 14.33 6.23
N GLY A 58 3.99 15.11 7.30
CA GLY A 58 4.04 14.59 8.68
C GLY A 58 5.42 14.07 9.11
N VAL A 59 6.50 14.56 8.50
CA VAL A 59 7.88 14.12 8.79
C VAL A 59 8.75 15.25 9.35
N ASN A 60 9.91 14.89 9.90
CA ASN A 60 10.90 15.88 10.34
C ASN A 60 11.61 16.53 9.13
N SER A 61 11.70 17.86 9.11
CA SER A 61 12.30 18.62 8.01
C SER A 61 13.78 18.32 7.75
N ALA A 62 14.55 17.92 8.77
CA ALA A 62 15.93 17.48 8.61
C ALA A 62 16.03 16.11 7.92
N LYS A 63 15.09 15.19 8.23
CA LYS A 63 15.00 13.89 7.53
C LYS A 63 14.60 14.10 6.08
N LEU A 64 13.58 14.93 5.83
CA LEU A 64 13.14 15.26 4.48
C LEU A 64 14.27 15.88 3.65
N ARG A 65 15.02 16.85 4.20
CA ARG A 65 16.18 17.42 3.49
C ARG A 65 17.24 16.38 3.16
N LYS A 66 17.50 15.43 4.07
CA LYS A 66 18.43 14.32 3.83
C LYS A 66 17.93 13.43 2.69
N ASP A 67 16.65 13.03 2.72
CA ASP A 67 16.05 12.17 1.71
C ASP A 67 16.03 12.84 0.33
N LEU A 68 15.61 14.11 0.26
CA LEU A 68 15.62 14.87 -0.99
C LEU A 68 17.04 15.11 -1.52
N SER A 69 18.04 15.26 -0.65
CA SER A 69 19.44 15.39 -1.10
C SER A 69 19.99 14.14 -1.77
N GLN A 70 19.42 12.96 -1.47
CA GLN A 70 19.80 11.69 -2.12
C GLN A 70 19.19 11.54 -3.52
N LEU A 71 18.08 12.25 -3.78
CA LEU A 71 17.45 12.31 -5.11
C LEU A 71 18.20 13.27 -6.05
N GLY A 72 18.88 14.28 -5.51
CA GLY A 72 19.66 15.29 -6.23
C GLY A 72 19.47 16.70 -5.63
N SER A 73 20.11 17.71 -6.21
CA SER A 73 19.99 19.10 -5.75
C SER A 73 18.87 19.84 -6.49
N TYR A 74 17.63 19.77 -5.97
CA TYR A 74 16.45 20.40 -6.59
C TYR A 74 15.79 21.48 -5.75
N GLY A 75 16.52 22.01 -4.76
CA GLY A 75 16.10 23.16 -3.97
C GLY A 75 16.98 24.36 -4.27
N THR A 76 16.38 25.51 -4.55
CA THR A 76 17.12 26.77 -4.60
C THR A 76 17.12 27.39 -3.20
N ARG A 77 18.32 27.66 -2.66
CA ARG A 77 18.45 28.32 -1.34
C ARG A 77 17.66 29.63 -1.34
N GLY A 78 16.70 29.74 -0.43
CA GLY A 78 15.85 30.93 -0.29
C GLY A 78 14.54 30.91 -1.09
N VAL A 79 14.34 29.95 -2.00
CA VAL A 79 13.11 29.81 -2.81
C VAL A 79 12.34 28.54 -2.44
N GLY A 80 13.04 27.46 -2.11
CA GLY A 80 12.42 26.17 -1.82
C GLY A 80 12.53 25.21 -3.00
N TYR A 81 11.64 24.22 -3.03
CA TYR A 81 11.51 23.22 -4.09
C TYR A 81 10.40 23.64 -5.03
N ASP A 82 10.65 23.51 -6.33
CA ASP A 82 9.60 23.55 -7.34
C ASP A 82 8.74 22.28 -7.21
N ILE A 83 7.43 22.46 -7.04
CA ILE A 83 6.51 21.35 -6.77
C ILE A 83 6.39 20.43 -7.99
N ALA A 84 6.28 20.99 -9.20
CA ALA A 84 6.09 20.21 -10.41
C ALA A 84 7.33 19.35 -10.72
N LEU A 85 8.52 19.96 -10.67
CA LEU A 85 9.78 19.24 -10.89
C LEU A 85 10.02 18.15 -9.83
N LEU A 86 9.65 18.42 -8.56
CA LEU A 86 9.85 17.45 -7.49
C LEU A 86 8.88 16.25 -7.61
N ILE A 87 7.65 16.49 -8.06
CA ILE A 87 6.69 15.43 -8.40
C ILE A 87 7.27 14.54 -9.50
N GLU A 88 7.66 15.12 -10.64
CA GLU A 88 8.22 14.37 -11.78
C GLU A 88 9.42 13.51 -11.36
N GLN A 89 10.30 14.07 -10.53
CA GLN A 89 11.50 13.36 -10.09
C GLN A 89 11.18 12.19 -9.15
N ILE A 90 10.28 12.40 -8.18
CA ILE A 90 9.88 11.34 -7.25
C ILE A 90 9.12 10.25 -8.02
N GLU A 91 8.25 10.62 -8.96
CA GLU A 91 7.57 9.68 -9.85
C GLU A 91 8.55 8.88 -10.70
N TYR A 92 9.57 9.53 -11.28
CA TYR A 92 10.61 8.86 -12.05
C TYR A 92 11.36 7.82 -11.22
N VAL A 93 11.78 8.21 -10.01
CA VAL A 93 12.53 7.33 -9.10
C VAL A 93 11.69 6.17 -8.60
N LEU A 94 10.40 6.40 -8.31
CA LEU A 94 9.46 5.35 -7.94
C LEU A 94 9.01 4.51 -9.15
N GLY A 95 9.46 4.84 -10.37
CA GLY A 95 9.09 4.14 -11.60
C GLY A 95 7.62 4.33 -12.01
N LEU A 96 6.99 5.41 -11.52
CA LEU A 96 5.60 5.78 -11.79
C LEU A 96 5.42 6.55 -13.09
N THR A 97 6.53 6.98 -13.72
CA THR A 97 6.56 7.50 -15.10
C THR A 97 6.10 6.47 -16.12
N HIS A 98 6.13 5.19 -15.77
CA HIS A 98 5.55 4.11 -16.57
C HIS A 98 4.27 3.62 -15.90
N ARG A 99 3.15 3.66 -16.63
CA ARG A 99 1.93 3.00 -16.18
C ARG A 99 2.21 1.51 -16.07
N ARG A 100 2.23 0.97 -14.85
CA ARG A 100 2.42 -0.47 -14.63
C ARG A 100 1.08 -1.15 -14.75
N ALA A 101 1.02 -2.15 -15.63
CA ALA A 101 -0.15 -2.97 -15.80
C ALA A 101 -0.26 -3.96 -14.63
N VAL A 102 -1.42 -3.97 -13.99
CA VAL A 102 -1.72 -4.76 -12.80
C VAL A 102 -2.78 -5.80 -13.14
N ALA A 103 -2.50 -7.06 -12.80
CA ALA A 103 -3.50 -8.12 -12.81
C ALA A 103 -4.05 -8.29 -11.39
N LEU A 104 -5.37 -8.23 -11.24
CA LEU A 104 -6.04 -8.50 -9.98
C LEU A 104 -6.68 -9.89 -10.04
N VAL A 105 -6.29 -10.77 -9.12
CA VAL A 105 -6.79 -12.15 -9.03
C VAL A 105 -7.60 -12.34 -7.76
N GLY A 106 -8.82 -12.83 -7.91
CA GLY A 106 -9.82 -12.98 -6.85
C GLY A 106 -10.72 -11.75 -6.77
N VAL A 107 -11.82 -11.77 -7.51
CA VAL A 107 -12.83 -10.71 -7.60
C VAL A 107 -13.96 -10.97 -6.61
N GLY A 108 -13.61 -11.33 -5.37
CA GLY A 108 -14.54 -11.33 -4.23
C GLY A 108 -14.81 -9.92 -3.71
N ASN A 109 -15.31 -9.79 -2.48
CA ASN A 109 -15.62 -8.48 -1.88
C ASN A 109 -14.41 -7.51 -1.89
N LEU A 110 -13.22 -8.00 -1.50
CA LEU A 110 -12.02 -7.18 -1.49
C LEU A 110 -11.54 -6.87 -2.92
N GLY A 111 -11.50 -7.88 -3.80
CA GLY A 111 -11.10 -7.68 -5.19
C GLY A 111 -11.98 -6.66 -5.90
N HIS A 112 -13.30 -6.74 -5.73
CA HIS A 112 -14.22 -5.77 -6.31
C HIS A 112 -13.97 -4.33 -5.79
N ALA A 113 -13.67 -4.16 -4.50
CA ALA A 113 -13.32 -2.86 -3.94
C ALA A 113 -11.99 -2.32 -4.51
N LEU A 114 -10.98 -3.19 -4.68
CA LEU A 114 -9.69 -2.84 -5.26
C LEU A 114 -9.79 -2.51 -6.75
N ALA A 115 -10.64 -3.22 -7.50
CA ALA A 115 -10.91 -2.97 -8.92
C ALA A 115 -11.47 -1.56 -9.19
N GLY A 116 -12.21 -0.99 -8.22
CA GLY A 116 -12.75 0.37 -8.26
C GLY A 116 -11.90 1.44 -7.59
N TYR A 117 -10.72 1.09 -7.07
CA TYR A 117 -9.94 2.04 -6.30
C TYR A 117 -9.18 3.01 -7.22
N ALA A 118 -9.72 4.23 -7.35
CA ALA A 118 -9.12 5.32 -8.15
C ALA A 118 -7.68 5.68 -7.72
N GLY A 119 -7.30 5.36 -6.48
CA GLY A 119 -5.96 5.64 -5.96
C GLY A 119 -4.83 4.81 -6.59
N PHE A 120 -5.15 3.75 -7.34
CA PHE A 120 -4.14 3.05 -8.16
C PHE A 120 -3.80 3.84 -9.42
N ALA A 121 -4.82 4.27 -10.16
CA ALA A 121 -4.65 5.02 -11.40
C ALA A 121 -3.89 6.34 -11.18
N SER A 122 -4.18 7.05 -10.09
CA SER A 122 -3.47 8.29 -9.73
C SER A 122 -2.02 8.10 -9.32
N ARG A 123 -1.60 6.85 -9.04
CA ARG A 123 -0.23 6.50 -8.66
C ARG A 123 0.50 5.73 -9.77
N GLY A 124 0.02 5.79 -11.01
CA GLY A 124 0.67 5.13 -12.14
C GLY A 124 0.41 3.62 -12.25
N PHE A 125 -0.56 3.07 -11.50
CA PHE A 125 -0.96 1.66 -11.59
C PHE A 125 -2.27 1.54 -12.35
N ARG A 126 -2.25 0.86 -13.51
CA ARG A 126 -3.45 0.57 -14.28
C ARG A 126 -3.86 -0.87 -14.01
N ILE A 127 -5.05 -1.09 -13.46
CA ILE A 127 -5.66 -2.42 -13.49
C ILE A 127 -5.96 -2.74 -14.95
N ALA A 128 -5.27 -3.74 -15.48
CA ALA A 128 -5.33 -4.13 -16.88
C ALA A 128 -6.20 -5.38 -17.07
N ALA A 129 -6.24 -6.26 -16.07
CA ALA A 129 -7.01 -7.49 -16.13
C ALA A 129 -7.54 -7.90 -14.74
N LEU A 130 -8.71 -8.52 -14.77
CA LEU A 130 -9.40 -9.09 -13.62
C LEU A 130 -9.55 -10.59 -13.84
N PHE A 131 -9.21 -11.40 -12.84
CA PHE A 131 -9.30 -12.85 -12.92
C PHE A 131 -10.03 -13.44 -11.72
N ASP A 132 -10.87 -14.44 -11.98
CA ASP A 132 -11.45 -15.30 -10.96
C ASP A 132 -11.51 -16.75 -11.44
N ALA A 133 -11.58 -17.69 -10.51
CA ALA A 133 -11.81 -19.11 -10.82
C ALA A 133 -13.31 -19.45 -10.76
N ASP A 134 -14.12 -18.61 -10.09
CA ASP A 134 -15.56 -18.76 -10.00
C ASP A 134 -16.21 -18.41 -11.35
N THR A 135 -16.80 -19.41 -12.01
CA THR A 135 -17.46 -19.26 -13.31
C THR A 135 -18.66 -18.31 -13.26
N ASP A 136 -19.27 -18.12 -12.09
CA ASP A 136 -20.39 -17.20 -11.94
C ASP A 136 -19.92 -15.73 -11.95
N ARG A 137 -18.64 -15.49 -11.66
CA ARG A 137 -17.99 -14.17 -11.74
C ARG A 137 -17.38 -13.90 -13.10
N VAL A 138 -16.94 -14.93 -13.82
CA VAL A 138 -16.39 -14.79 -15.17
C VAL A 138 -17.44 -14.16 -16.10
N GLY A 139 -17.06 -13.10 -16.78
CA GLY A 139 -17.94 -12.30 -17.64
C GLY A 139 -18.54 -11.06 -16.96
N GLU A 140 -18.42 -10.92 -15.63
CA GLU A 140 -18.80 -9.69 -14.93
C GLU A 140 -18.01 -8.49 -15.45
N GLN A 141 -18.67 -7.34 -15.58
CA GLN A 141 -18.01 -6.09 -15.96
C GLN A 141 -17.81 -5.19 -14.75
N ILE A 142 -16.56 -4.85 -14.48
CA ILE A 142 -16.18 -3.94 -13.40
C ILE A 142 -15.32 -2.83 -14.00
N ASN A 143 -15.82 -1.60 -13.96
CA ASN A 143 -15.15 -0.41 -14.50
C ASN A 143 -14.66 -0.56 -15.95
N GLY A 144 -15.46 -1.23 -16.79
CA GLY A 144 -15.14 -1.47 -18.19
C GLY A 144 -14.15 -2.61 -18.45
N LEU A 145 -13.71 -3.33 -17.41
CA LEU A 145 -12.93 -4.57 -17.53
C LEU A 145 -13.84 -5.78 -17.32
N VAL A 146 -13.67 -6.80 -18.15
CA VAL A 146 -14.38 -8.08 -18.01
C VAL A 146 -13.54 -9.00 -17.12
N VAL A 147 -14.19 -9.62 -16.14
CA VAL A 147 -13.58 -10.68 -15.33
C VAL A 147 -13.36 -11.92 -16.19
N ARG A 148 -12.11 -12.37 -16.30
CA ARG A 148 -11.71 -13.54 -17.08
C ARG A 148 -11.46 -14.74 -16.16
N HIS A 149 -11.44 -15.93 -16.73
CA HIS A 149 -11.05 -17.12 -15.98
C HIS A 149 -9.55 -17.08 -15.71
N ILE A 150 -9.12 -17.59 -14.55
CA ILE A 150 -7.70 -17.60 -14.15
C ILE A 150 -6.80 -18.32 -15.17
N ASP A 151 -7.33 -19.30 -15.90
CA ASP A 151 -6.58 -20.02 -16.94
C ASP A 151 -6.15 -19.13 -18.12
N ASP A 152 -6.82 -17.99 -18.33
CA ASP A 152 -6.44 -17.02 -19.37
C ASP A 152 -5.25 -16.13 -18.95
N LEU A 153 -4.83 -16.20 -17.68
CA LEU A 153 -3.79 -15.36 -17.10
C LEU A 153 -2.49 -15.36 -17.90
N PRO A 154 -1.92 -16.50 -18.35
CA PRO A 154 -0.67 -16.48 -19.10
C PRO A 154 -0.75 -15.70 -20.41
N ALA A 155 -1.87 -15.84 -21.14
CA ALA A 155 -2.08 -15.15 -22.42
C ALA A 155 -2.24 -13.64 -22.21
N VAL A 156 -3.10 -13.26 -21.27
CA VAL A 156 -3.38 -11.85 -20.96
C VAL A 156 -2.16 -11.16 -20.31
N ALA A 157 -1.39 -11.89 -19.50
CA ALA A 157 -0.17 -11.35 -18.89
C ALA A 157 0.85 -10.91 -19.95
N ALA A 158 1.01 -11.70 -21.01
CA ALA A 158 1.87 -11.37 -22.13
C ALA A 158 1.31 -10.21 -22.97
N GLU A 159 0.01 -10.23 -23.29
CA GLU A 159 -0.66 -9.20 -24.10
C GLU A 159 -0.62 -7.82 -23.42
N GLU A 160 -0.97 -7.75 -22.14
CA GLU A 160 -1.07 -6.50 -21.38
C GLU A 160 0.27 -6.09 -20.75
N SER A 161 1.33 -6.91 -20.90
CA SER A 161 2.63 -6.71 -20.24
C SER A 161 2.48 -6.49 -18.73
N ILE A 162 1.80 -7.42 -18.06
CA ILE A 162 1.52 -7.34 -16.63
C ILE A 162 2.84 -7.34 -15.85
N ALA A 163 3.05 -6.29 -15.05
CA ALA A 163 4.24 -6.14 -14.23
C ALA A 163 3.99 -6.52 -12.76
N ILE A 164 2.74 -6.37 -12.29
CA ILE A 164 2.37 -6.55 -10.89
C ILE A 164 1.12 -7.42 -10.79
N GLY A 165 1.17 -8.44 -9.93
CA GLY A 165 0.00 -9.26 -9.56
C GLY A 165 -0.54 -8.87 -8.20
N VAL A 166 -1.85 -8.68 -8.08
CA VAL A 166 -2.54 -8.49 -6.80
C VAL A 166 -3.34 -9.74 -6.50
N ILE A 167 -3.09 -10.36 -5.36
CA ILE A 167 -3.78 -11.57 -4.92
C ILE A 167 -4.76 -11.20 -3.80
N ALA A 168 -6.05 -11.30 -4.10
CA ALA A 168 -7.16 -11.07 -3.18
C ALA A 168 -8.05 -12.32 -3.03
N THR A 169 -7.45 -13.51 -3.16
CA THR A 169 -8.12 -14.80 -3.04
C THR A 169 -8.11 -15.35 -1.60
N PRO A 170 -8.92 -16.37 -1.29
CA PRO A 170 -8.75 -17.15 -0.07
C PRO A 170 -7.36 -17.77 0.05
N ALA A 171 -6.89 -18.00 1.28
CA ALA A 171 -5.56 -18.55 1.56
C ALA A 171 -5.27 -19.88 0.85
N ALA A 172 -6.27 -20.75 0.72
CA ALA A 172 -6.11 -22.06 0.08
C ALA A 172 -5.74 -21.98 -1.41
N ALA A 173 -6.14 -20.90 -2.10
CA ALA A 173 -5.89 -20.71 -3.54
C ALA A 173 -4.68 -19.80 -3.81
N ALA A 174 -4.22 -19.03 -2.81
CA ALA A 174 -3.26 -17.94 -3.01
C ALA A 174 -1.90 -18.41 -3.53
N GLN A 175 -1.39 -19.56 -3.06
CA GLN A 175 -0.13 -20.13 -3.55
C GLN A 175 -0.21 -20.51 -5.03
N GLN A 176 -1.27 -21.21 -5.43
CA GLN A 176 -1.47 -21.61 -6.82
C GLN A 176 -1.59 -20.40 -7.75
N VAL A 177 -2.22 -19.32 -7.29
CA VAL A 177 -2.29 -18.06 -8.04
C VAL A 177 -0.91 -17.39 -8.14
N ALA A 178 -0.14 -17.37 -7.06
CA ALA A 178 1.23 -16.84 -7.07
C ALA A 178 2.11 -17.61 -8.06
N ASP A 179 2.04 -18.94 -8.07
CA ASP A 179 2.79 -19.78 -8.99
C ASP A 179 2.43 -19.49 -10.45
N GLN A 180 1.15 -19.27 -10.76
CA GLN A 180 0.69 -18.90 -12.10
C GLN A 180 1.17 -17.50 -12.53
N LEU A 181 1.12 -16.51 -11.63
CA LEU A 181 1.65 -15.17 -11.88
C LEU A 181 3.15 -15.23 -12.18
N VAL A 182 3.91 -15.99 -11.38
CA VAL A 182 5.35 -16.16 -11.57
C VAL A 182 5.64 -16.88 -12.88
N ALA A 183 4.90 -17.94 -13.21
CA ALA A 183 5.03 -18.66 -14.48
C ALA A 183 4.72 -17.77 -15.70
N ALA A 184 3.82 -16.79 -15.54
CA ALA A 184 3.50 -15.79 -16.53
C ALA A 184 4.53 -14.64 -16.62
N GLY A 185 5.59 -14.68 -15.80
CA GLY A 185 6.68 -13.70 -15.83
C GLY A 185 6.48 -12.49 -14.91
N VAL A 186 5.48 -12.51 -14.02
CA VAL A 186 5.26 -11.44 -13.04
C VAL A 186 6.29 -11.54 -11.92
N THR A 187 7.03 -10.47 -11.68
CA THR A 187 8.11 -10.41 -10.67
C THR A 187 7.74 -9.65 -9.41
N SER A 188 6.57 -9.03 -9.35
CA SER A 188 6.12 -8.26 -8.18
C SER A 188 4.68 -8.63 -7.81
N ILE A 189 4.47 -9.04 -6.56
CA ILE A 189 3.19 -9.53 -6.07
C ILE A 189 2.78 -8.77 -4.81
N LEU A 190 1.56 -8.22 -4.82
CA LEU A 190 0.90 -7.66 -3.65
C LEU A 190 -0.10 -8.68 -3.11
N ASN A 191 0.17 -9.24 -1.94
CA ASN A 191 -0.61 -10.32 -1.35
C ASN A 191 -1.52 -9.82 -0.22
N PHE A 192 -2.83 -9.89 -0.43
CA PHE A 192 -3.85 -9.67 0.60
C PHE A 192 -4.37 -10.96 1.23
N ALA A 193 -4.01 -12.13 0.69
CA ALA A 193 -4.42 -13.39 1.27
C ALA A 193 -3.74 -13.60 2.64
N PRO A 194 -4.44 -14.16 3.65
CA PRO A 194 -3.90 -14.36 4.99
C PRO A 194 -2.98 -15.58 5.06
N CYS A 195 -1.96 -15.62 4.19
CA CYS A 195 -0.96 -16.68 4.12
C CYS A 195 0.40 -16.09 3.70
N VAL A 196 1.46 -16.88 3.92
CA VAL A 196 2.80 -16.59 3.42
C VAL A 196 2.98 -17.35 2.12
N LEU A 197 3.35 -16.64 1.06
CA LEU A 197 3.61 -17.22 -0.26
C LEU A 197 5.06 -17.66 -0.36
N VAL A 198 5.29 -18.80 -1.00
CA VAL A 198 6.62 -19.28 -1.37
C VAL A 198 6.85 -18.94 -2.83
N VAL A 199 7.82 -18.07 -3.11
CA VAL A 199 8.16 -17.64 -4.48
C VAL A 199 9.65 -17.82 -4.74
N PRO A 200 10.08 -18.00 -6.00
CA PRO A 200 11.49 -18.11 -6.34
C PRO A 200 12.25 -16.80 -6.11
N ALA A 201 13.58 -16.89 -6.05
CA ALA A 201 14.45 -15.73 -5.95
C ALA A 201 14.24 -14.78 -7.16
N GLY A 202 14.17 -13.48 -6.90
CA GLY A 202 13.90 -12.45 -7.92
C GLY A 202 12.42 -12.08 -8.06
N VAL A 203 11.53 -12.68 -7.28
CA VAL A 203 10.13 -12.27 -7.15
C VAL A 203 9.92 -11.58 -5.82
N ASP A 204 9.47 -10.32 -5.86
CA ASP A 204 9.18 -9.54 -4.67
C ASP A 204 7.71 -9.74 -4.25
N VAL A 205 7.50 -10.15 -2.99
CA VAL A 205 6.15 -10.30 -2.43
C VAL A 205 5.97 -9.31 -1.28
N ARG A 206 4.97 -8.45 -1.40
CA ARG A 206 4.55 -7.54 -0.34
C ARG A 206 3.22 -7.99 0.24
N LYS A 207 3.23 -8.39 1.51
CA LYS A 207 2.00 -8.77 2.24
C LYS A 207 1.29 -7.52 2.78
N VAL A 208 -0.03 -7.49 2.66
CA VAL A 208 -0.90 -6.52 3.33
C VAL A 208 -1.88 -7.27 4.21
N ASP A 209 -1.85 -7.02 5.51
CA ASP A 209 -2.73 -7.66 6.48
C ASP A 209 -3.44 -6.59 7.32
N LEU A 210 -4.62 -6.16 6.82
CA LEU A 210 -5.40 -5.09 7.46
C LEU A 210 -5.81 -5.44 8.90
N ALA A 211 -5.97 -6.73 9.22
CA ALA A 211 -6.33 -7.17 10.56
C ALA A 211 -5.16 -7.01 11.54
N ILE A 212 -3.93 -7.34 11.12
CA ILE A 212 -2.74 -7.10 11.95
C ILE A 212 -2.55 -5.60 12.21
N GLU A 213 -2.76 -4.74 11.21
CA GLU A 213 -2.68 -3.28 11.40
C GLU A 213 -3.68 -2.78 12.45
N LEU A 214 -4.91 -3.29 12.44
CA LEU A 214 -5.91 -2.96 13.47
C LEU A 214 -5.52 -3.47 14.86
N GLN A 215 -4.89 -4.64 14.97
CA GLN A 215 -4.38 -5.15 16.26
C GLN A 215 -3.28 -4.24 16.84
N ILE A 216 -2.38 -3.73 15.98
CA ILE A 216 -1.35 -2.76 16.38
C ILE A 216 -2.00 -1.47 16.87
N LEU A 217 -3.03 -0.97 16.17
CA LEU A 217 -3.79 0.20 16.62
C LEU A 217 -4.51 -0.06 17.95
N SER A 218 -5.08 -1.25 18.13
CA SER A 218 -5.73 -1.65 19.39
C SER A 218 -4.75 -1.62 20.57
N PHE A 219 -3.52 -2.08 20.39
CA PHE A 219 -2.46 -1.97 21.41
C PHE A 219 -2.16 -0.52 21.77
N HIS A 220 -2.08 0.38 20.79
CA HIS A 220 -1.86 1.81 21.04
C HIS A 220 -3.03 2.44 21.79
N GLU A 221 -4.28 2.10 21.45
CA GLU A 221 -5.46 2.56 22.17
C GLU A 221 -5.50 2.04 23.62
N HIS A 222 -5.12 0.79 23.84
CA HIS A 222 -4.95 0.23 25.19
C HIS A 222 -3.91 1.00 26.01
N ARG A 223 -2.76 1.34 25.40
CA ARG A 223 -1.72 2.14 26.05
C ARG A 223 -2.18 3.56 26.36
N LYS A 224 -2.87 4.24 25.43
CA LYS A 224 -3.42 5.59 25.69
C LYS A 224 -4.43 5.57 26.84
N SER A 225 -5.30 4.56 26.87
CA SER A 225 -6.31 4.38 27.92
C SER A 225 -5.70 4.08 29.29
N ALA A 226 -4.60 3.31 29.33
CA ALA A 226 -3.83 3.06 30.55
C ALA A 226 -3.01 4.28 31.01
N SER A 227 -2.59 5.14 30.08
CA SER A 227 -1.86 6.38 30.38
C SER A 227 -2.76 7.55 30.80
N GLY A 228 -4.08 7.43 30.56
CA GLY A 228 -5.09 8.45 30.87
C GLY A 228 -5.68 8.36 32.29
N HIS A 229 -5.21 7.43 33.12
CA HIS A 229 -5.73 7.22 34.49
C HIS A 229 -4.78 7.66 35.61
N ASP A 230 -3.71 8.41 35.33
CA ASP A 230 -2.86 8.99 36.39
C ASP A 230 -3.19 10.46 36.67
N HIS A 231 -4.37 10.68 37.25
CA HIS A 231 -4.61 11.86 38.07
C HIS A 231 -5.07 11.43 39.47
N GLY A 232 -4.08 11.10 40.30
CA GLY A 232 -4.06 11.56 41.68
C GLY A 232 -4.18 10.49 42.77
N VAL A 233 -3.06 9.87 43.16
CA VAL A 233 -2.76 9.60 44.58
C VAL A 233 -1.23 9.63 44.80
N PRO A 234 -0.69 10.49 45.68
CA PRO A 234 0.71 10.37 46.11
C PRO A 234 0.80 9.36 47.26
N GLY A 235 1.68 8.37 47.14
CA GLY A 235 1.95 7.45 48.25
C GLY A 235 2.82 6.25 47.89
N LEU A 236 4.10 6.49 47.65
CA LEU A 236 5.14 5.48 47.83
C LEU A 236 5.09 5.00 49.28
N THR A 237 4.70 3.74 49.52
CA THR A 237 5.10 3.04 50.74
C THR A 237 5.57 1.63 50.41
N ALA A 238 6.82 1.42 50.84
CA ALA A 238 7.65 0.24 50.75
C ALA A 238 6.96 -1.11 51.02
N LEU A 239 7.47 -2.13 50.31
CA LEU A 239 7.46 -3.52 50.76
C LEU A 239 8.06 -3.64 52.17
N PRO A 240 7.49 -4.50 53.02
CA PRO A 240 8.35 -5.45 53.72
C PRO A 240 7.75 -6.86 53.70
N GLY A 241 8.63 -7.84 53.47
CA GLY A 241 8.29 -9.26 53.61
C GLY A 241 8.00 -9.66 55.06
N GLY A 242 7.25 -10.75 55.21
CA GLY A 242 7.00 -11.40 56.49
C GLY A 242 6.22 -12.71 56.29
N LEU A 243 6.85 -13.82 56.65
CA LEU A 243 6.40 -15.21 56.51
C LEU A 243 5.26 -15.59 57.47
N GLY A 244 4.46 -16.59 57.06
CA GLY A 244 3.58 -17.42 57.89
C GLY A 244 2.11 -17.28 57.50
N GLY A 245 1.29 -18.31 57.30
CA GLY A 245 1.31 -19.76 57.33
C GLY A 245 -0.15 -20.19 57.02
N GLY A 246 -0.37 -21.32 56.33
CA GLY A 246 -1.65 -21.65 55.64
C GLY A 246 -2.87 -21.96 56.54
N PRO A 247 -3.89 -22.75 56.10
CA PRO A 247 -4.18 -23.30 54.76
C PRO A 247 -5.65 -23.13 54.27
N ALA A 248 -5.88 -23.57 53.03
CA ALA A 248 -7.13 -24.12 52.45
C ALA A 248 -8.33 -23.20 52.13
N ALA A 249 -8.67 -23.10 50.83
CA ALA A 249 -9.97 -23.52 50.29
C ALA A 249 -9.94 -23.49 48.76
N ALA A 250 -10.26 -24.62 48.14
CA ALA A 250 -10.45 -24.79 46.72
C ALA A 250 -11.77 -24.16 46.26
N ALA A 251 -11.76 -23.48 45.11
CA ALA A 251 -12.97 -23.24 44.33
C ALA A 251 -12.62 -23.19 42.84
N THR A 252 -12.84 -24.33 42.18
CA THR A 252 -13.08 -24.49 40.75
C THR A 252 -14.18 -23.54 40.28
N PHE A 253 -13.96 -22.83 39.17
CA PHE A 253 -15.05 -22.35 38.32
C PHE A 253 -14.69 -22.59 36.85
N ASP A 254 -15.46 -23.49 36.27
CA ASP A 254 -15.65 -23.76 34.85
C ASP A 254 -16.58 -22.68 34.26
N ALA A 255 -16.28 -22.21 33.05
CA ALA A 255 -17.16 -21.34 32.28
C ALA A 255 -17.05 -21.69 30.80
N THR A 256 -17.99 -22.54 30.41
CA THR A 256 -18.31 -23.01 29.07
C THR A 256 -18.70 -21.86 28.11
N ALA A 257 -18.47 -22.14 26.83
CA ALA A 257 -18.77 -21.36 25.64
C ALA A 257 -20.15 -20.72 25.58
N ALA A 258 -20.21 -19.52 24.98
CA ALA A 258 -21.43 -18.94 24.42
C ALA A 258 -21.18 -18.52 22.97
N SER A 259 -21.65 -19.37 22.06
CA SER A 259 -21.91 -19.09 20.66
C SER A 259 -23.04 -18.06 20.52
N PHE A 260 -22.86 -17.04 19.68
CA PHE A 260 -23.89 -16.06 19.35
C PHE A 260 -24.36 -16.28 17.90
N ASP A 261 -25.63 -16.66 17.76
CA ASP A 261 -26.37 -16.82 16.51
C ASP A 261 -27.11 -15.50 16.22
N VAL A 262 -26.99 -14.98 15.00
CA VAL A 262 -27.74 -13.83 14.51
C VAL A 262 -28.48 -14.26 13.25
N SER A 263 -29.66 -14.84 13.47
CA SER A 263 -30.69 -15.02 12.46
C SER A 263 -31.85 -14.08 12.74
N GLY A 264 -32.18 -13.22 11.78
CA GLY A 264 -33.49 -12.56 11.71
C GLY A 264 -33.47 -11.04 11.58
N ALA A 265 -33.36 -10.54 10.35
CA ALA A 265 -34.03 -9.30 9.94
C ALA A 265 -34.17 -9.27 8.41
N SER A 266 -35.21 -9.93 7.91
CA SER A 266 -35.81 -9.68 6.61
C SER A 266 -36.69 -8.43 6.69
N PHE A 267 -36.48 -7.46 5.80
CA PHE A 267 -37.49 -6.44 5.51
C PHE A 267 -37.53 -6.19 4.00
N ASP A 268 -38.74 -6.37 3.47
CA ASP A 268 -39.11 -6.40 2.06
C ASP A 268 -39.45 -5.00 1.53
N ALA A 269 -39.35 -4.86 0.21
CA ALA A 269 -39.51 -3.63 -0.55
C ALA A 269 -40.99 -3.27 -0.79
N SER A 270 -41.32 -1.97 -0.79
CA SER A 270 -42.39 -1.35 -1.60
C SER A 270 -42.37 0.18 -1.41
N GLY A 271 -42.19 0.93 -2.52
CA GLY A 271 -42.19 2.40 -2.52
C GLY A 271 -43.58 3.02 -2.63
N PRO A 272 -43.65 4.34 -2.88
CA PRO A 272 -44.73 4.90 -3.69
C PRO A 272 -44.21 5.80 -4.82
N ALA A 273 -45.00 5.81 -5.89
CA ALA A 273 -44.88 6.67 -7.05
C ALA A 273 -45.33 8.11 -6.71
N GLU A 274 -44.57 9.11 -7.14
CA GLU A 274 -45.06 10.50 -7.25
C GLU A 274 -45.10 10.94 -8.72
N ALA A 275 -46.23 11.55 -9.04
CA ALA A 275 -46.61 12.10 -10.33
C ALA A 275 -45.97 13.48 -10.54
N VAL A 276 -45.48 13.74 -11.75
CA VAL A 276 -45.21 15.09 -12.25
C VAL A 276 -46.18 15.36 -13.39
N GLY A 277 -47.01 16.38 -13.22
CA GLY A 277 -47.88 16.93 -14.26
C GLY A 277 -47.91 18.45 -14.16
N SER A 278 -47.26 19.12 -15.12
CA SER A 278 -47.67 20.33 -15.85
C SER A 278 -46.46 20.89 -16.60
#